data_AF-A0A3M1GP62-F1
#
_entry.id   AF-A0A3M1GP62-F1
#
_cell.length_a   1.000
_cell.length_b   1.000
_cell.length_c   1.000
_cell.angle_alpha   90.00
_cell.angle_beta   90.00
_cell.angle_gamma   90.00
#
_symmetry.space_group_name_H-M   'P 1'
#
loop_
_entity.id
_entity.type
_entity.pdbx_description
1 polymer ?
#
loop_
_entity_poly.entity_id
_entity_poly.type
_entity_poly.pdbx_seq_one_letter_code
_entity_poly.pdbx_strand_id
1 'polypeptide(L)'
;MARSYRRLLPWSCWPLLLTLLGASAAAAPSPRTVVPPGTLRAAPYPVHWRTARTDPTRWIDPLTSRLHLAFIDAWLPGAGPPVAVRREYHDHRSAARGPFGPGWSASYAVHIERPGADAALEVRERDGSVTPYVETTPGRFVPLLGTATAAPITLLPGDKGYERSWPDRWRERFDTRGRLVRIEGPEGASVSLAYPDSEATFPSSMVADDGRRLRLVHAGGRLRSITDPLGRKTRYLYDAQGRLAQVRDAAGRTTRLRYLEHSALLTELDMPGGALLRVRRDPRGRPLELADAAGPLFTLSWIQSADPPTRILRWKRPGGAEGELRLGLSATEPDAVRAALPARLRDGPPRLVLTRLERGKVRTAAVLGPATVEFAGAGPPRERERIESLFTSALSAAAPPTALDPGS
;
A
#
# COMPACT_ATOMS: atom_id res chain seq x y z
N MET A 1 41.20 -39.35 -56.31
CA MET A 1 42.30 -40.00 -55.56
C MET A 1 43.63 -39.48 -56.10
N ALA A 2 44.31 -38.57 -55.38
CA ALA A 2 45.74 -38.20 -55.55
C ALA A 2 46.07 -37.12 -54.51
N ARG A 3 46.66 -37.47 -53.35
CA ARG A 3 48.09 -37.37 -53.00
C ARG A 3 48.71 -35.95 -53.08
N SER A 4 48.72 -35.32 -51.90
CA SER A 4 49.79 -34.57 -51.21
C SER A 4 51.05 -34.14 -51.98
N TYR A 5 51.40 -32.85 -51.85
CA TYR A 5 52.80 -32.36 -51.78
C TYR A 5 52.93 -31.12 -50.88
N ARG A 6 54.12 -30.98 -50.29
CA ARG A 6 54.56 -30.03 -49.25
C ARG A 6 55.08 -28.69 -49.83
N ARG A 7 54.85 -27.62 -49.03
CA ARG A 7 55.67 -26.41 -48.75
C ARG A 7 55.95 -25.40 -49.89
N LEU A 8 55.73 -24.11 -49.58
CA LEU A 8 56.73 -23.00 -49.56
C LEU A 8 56.01 -21.65 -49.19
N LEU A 9 56.66 -20.83 -48.35
CA LEU A 9 56.32 -19.42 -48.01
C LEU A 9 57.02 -18.47 -49.02
N PRO A 10 56.57 -17.20 -49.25
CA PRO A 10 57.03 -16.07 -48.41
C PRO A 10 56.08 -14.83 -48.31
N TRP A 11 56.51 -13.88 -47.46
CA TRP A 11 55.95 -12.56 -47.15
C TRP A 11 56.11 -11.50 -48.25
N SER A 12 55.16 -10.53 -48.31
CA SER A 12 55.27 -9.06 -48.53
C SER A 12 53.96 -8.55 -49.15
N CYS A 13 53.17 -7.59 -48.64
CA CYS A 13 53.47 -6.17 -48.34
C CYS A 13 52.47 -5.57 -47.31
N TRP A 14 52.91 -4.55 -46.57
CA TRP A 14 52.16 -3.61 -45.70
C TRP A 14 51.92 -2.26 -46.44
N PRO A 15 51.28 -1.19 -45.89
CA PRO A 15 50.23 -1.01 -44.85
C PRO A 15 49.15 0.09 -45.21
N LEU A 16 48.16 0.38 -44.33
CA LEU A 16 47.75 1.73 -43.82
C LEU A 16 46.32 1.84 -43.20
N LEU A 17 46.31 2.24 -41.92
CA LEU A 17 45.44 3.13 -41.10
C LEU A 17 43.90 3.02 -40.93
N LEU A 18 43.52 3.16 -39.63
CA LEU A 18 42.32 3.75 -38.99
C LEU A 18 40.98 2.97 -39.12
N THR A 19 40.18 2.73 -38.08
CA THR A 19 39.85 3.49 -36.85
C THR A 19 39.35 2.57 -35.72
N LEU A 20 39.49 3.07 -34.49
CA LEU A 20 38.92 2.58 -33.21
C LEU A 20 37.42 2.25 -33.26
N LEU A 21 37.04 1.13 -32.64
CA LEU A 21 35.81 1.01 -31.83
C LEU A 21 35.99 -0.15 -30.85
N GLY A 22 36.08 0.19 -29.55
CA GLY A 22 36.11 -0.76 -28.46
C GLY A 22 34.78 -1.51 -28.37
N ALA A 23 34.81 -2.82 -28.59
CA ALA A 23 33.70 -3.70 -28.28
C ALA A 23 33.61 -3.85 -26.75
N SER A 24 32.79 -3.02 -26.11
CA SER A 24 32.31 -3.28 -24.75
C SER A 24 31.45 -4.54 -24.78
N ALA A 25 31.85 -5.57 -24.05
CA ALA A 25 31.06 -6.78 -23.86
C ALA A 25 29.78 -6.39 -23.10
N ALA A 26 28.67 -6.27 -23.83
CA ALA A 26 27.36 -6.07 -23.24
C ALA A 26 27.02 -7.27 -22.35
N ALA A 27 26.90 -7.03 -21.04
CA ALA A 27 26.41 -8.03 -20.11
C ALA A 27 25.03 -8.51 -20.56
N ALA A 28 24.90 -9.82 -20.81
CA ALA A 28 23.64 -10.43 -21.17
C ALA A 28 22.58 -10.10 -20.10
N PRO A 29 21.36 -9.70 -20.48
CA PRO A 29 20.30 -9.44 -19.51
C PRO A 29 20.04 -10.73 -18.73
N SER A 30 20.04 -10.65 -17.40
CA SER A 30 19.69 -11.77 -16.52
C SER A 30 18.37 -12.38 -16.98
N PRO A 31 18.24 -13.73 -17.05
CA PRO A 31 17.01 -14.35 -17.51
C PRO A 31 15.87 -13.87 -16.62
N ARG A 32 14.89 -13.17 -17.22
CA ARG A 32 13.62 -12.87 -16.56
C ARG A 32 12.99 -14.21 -16.20
N THR A 33 13.04 -14.57 -14.92
CA THR A 33 12.41 -15.79 -14.42
C THR A 33 10.92 -15.68 -14.75
N VAL A 34 10.44 -16.49 -15.69
CA VAL A 34 9.01 -16.60 -15.98
C VAL A 34 8.40 -17.31 -14.79
N VAL A 35 7.90 -16.53 -13.84
CA VAL A 35 7.22 -17.02 -12.65
C VAL A 35 5.89 -17.65 -13.11
N PRO A 36 5.64 -18.94 -12.84
CA PRO A 36 4.40 -19.60 -13.26
C PRO A 36 3.15 -18.88 -12.72
N PRO A 37 2.02 -18.92 -13.44
CA PRO A 37 0.73 -18.50 -12.91
C PRO A 37 0.44 -19.17 -11.57
N GLY A 38 -0.17 -18.44 -10.62
CA GLY A 38 -0.44 -18.99 -9.28
C GLY A 38 0.78 -19.09 -8.35
N THR A 39 1.90 -18.45 -8.69
CA THR A 39 3.04 -18.41 -7.78
C THR A 39 2.83 -17.35 -6.69
N LEU A 40 2.85 -17.78 -5.42
CA LEU A 40 2.87 -16.91 -4.24
C LEU A 40 4.01 -15.91 -4.32
N ARG A 41 3.61 -14.64 -4.33
CA ARG A 41 4.45 -13.46 -4.35
C ARG A 41 4.30 -12.71 -3.02
N ALA A 42 5.42 -12.30 -2.43
CA ALA A 42 5.45 -11.50 -1.21
C ALA A 42 6.57 -10.44 -1.31
N ALA A 43 6.31 -9.26 -0.76
CA ALA A 43 7.28 -8.18 -0.68
C ALA A 43 7.62 -7.92 0.80
N PRO A 44 8.91 -7.95 1.18
CA PRO A 44 9.30 -7.85 2.58
C PRO A 44 9.43 -6.40 3.05
N TYR A 45 9.49 -5.47 2.08
CA TYR A 45 9.57 -4.04 2.26
C TYR A 45 8.18 -3.43 2.18
N PRO A 46 7.92 -2.34 2.92
CA PRO A 46 6.68 -1.61 2.76
C PRO A 46 6.57 -1.06 1.34
N VAL A 47 5.34 -0.94 0.88
CA VAL A 47 5.00 -0.24 -0.35
C VAL A 47 5.61 1.16 -0.32
N HIS A 48 6.09 1.62 -1.48
CA HIS A 48 6.80 2.89 -1.65
C HIS A 48 8.16 2.99 -0.92
N TRP A 49 8.77 1.87 -0.48
CA TRP A 49 10.07 1.87 0.21
C TRP A 49 11.13 2.81 -0.37
N ARG A 50 11.33 2.81 -1.69
CA ARG A 50 12.31 3.69 -2.34
C ARG A 50 11.87 5.14 -2.38
N THR A 51 10.66 5.41 -2.85
CA THR A 51 10.17 6.78 -3.05
C THR A 51 9.92 7.50 -1.72
N ALA A 52 9.58 6.76 -0.67
CA ALA A 52 9.38 7.31 0.67
C ALA A 52 10.66 7.87 1.28
N ARG A 53 11.83 7.33 0.93
CA ARG A 53 13.15 7.85 1.37
C ARG A 53 13.50 9.21 0.77
N THR A 54 12.79 9.63 -0.28
CA THR A 54 12.92 10.97 -0.88
C THR A 54 11.71 11.88 -0.64
N ASP A 55 10.60 11.30 -0.19
CA ASP A 55 9.33 12.00 0.01
C ASP A 55 8.56 11.37 1.18
N PRO A 56 8.55 11.99 2.37
CA PRO A 56 7.97 11.38 3.56
C PRO A 56 6.45 11.24 3.47
N THR A 57 5.79 11.98 2.55
CA THR A 57 4.34 11.95 2.35
C THR A 57 3.84 10.59 1.81
N ARG A 58 4.75 9.70 1.40
CA ARG A 58 4.43 8.32 1.02
C ARG A 58 4.10 7.41 2.21
N TRP A 59 4.56 7.76 3.41
CA TRP A 59 4.25 7.04 4.64
C TRP A 59 3.61 7.92 5.71
N ILE A 60 3.72 9.23 5.58
CA ILE A 60 3.14 10.16 6.53
C ILE A 60 1.85 10.70 5.94
N ASP A 61 0.74 10.37 6.59
CA ASP A 61 -0.54 10.98 6.29
C ASP A 61 -0.59 12.41 6.88
N PRO A 62 -0.65 13.46 6.05
CA PRO A 62 -0.69 14.83 6.51
C PRO A 62 -2.01 15.20 7.20
N LEU A 63 -3.11 14.51 6.89
CA LEU A 63 -4.41 14.76 7.51
C LEU A 63 -4.38 14.34 8.97
N THR A 64 -3.86 13.14 9.25
CA THR A 64 -3.87 12.56 10.59
C THR A 64 -2.57 12.79 11.37
N SER A 65 -1.53 13.30 10.72
CA SER A 65 -0.16 13.40 11.25
C SER A 65 0.44 12.08 11.69
N ARG A 66 0.13 11.00 10.97
CA ARG A 66 0.45 9.63 11.38
C ARG A 66 1.25 8.86 10.34
N LEU A 67 2.01 7.88 10.82
CA LEU A 67 2.64 6.86 9.99
C LEU A 67 1.58 5.87 9.48
N HIS A 68 1.68 5.59 8.19
CA HIS A 68 1.01 4.52 7.47
C HIS A 68 2.04 3.69 6.71
N LEU A 69 1.96 2.37 6.83
CA LEU A 69 2.80 1.44 6.07
C LEU A 69 1.93 0.32 5.50
N ALA A 70 2.12 -0.05 4.24
CA ALA A 70 1.43 -1.19 3.64
C ALA A 70 2.43 -2.26 3.21
N PHE A 71 2.08 -3.55 3.35
CA PHE A 71 2.89 -4.69 2.92
C PHE A 71 2.03 -5.69 2.16
N ILE A 72 2.61 -6.34 1.16
CA ILE A 72 1.98 -7.44 0.42
C ILE A 72 2.64 -8.73 0.88
N ASP A 73 1.96 -9.46 1.76
CA ASP A 73 2.50 -10.68 2.39
C ASP A 73 2.21 -11.95 1.59
N ALA A 74 1.17 -11.89 0.74
CA ALA A 74 0.79 -12.95 -0.18
C ALA A 74 0.06 -12.34 -1.38
N TRP A 75 0.36 -12.85 -2.57
CA TRP A 75 -0.37 -12.50 -3.78
C TRP A 75 -0.24 -13.64 -4.79
N LEU A 76 -1.37 -14.13 -5.29
CA LEU A 76 -1.47 -15.09 -6.39
C LEU A 76 -2.00 -14.36 -7.62
N PRO A 77 -1.15 -14.07 -8.62
CA PRO A 77 -1.58 -13.41 -9.85
C PRO A 77 -2.52 -14.31 -10.65
N GLY A 78 -3.59 -13.74 -11.20
CA GLY A 78 -4.55 -14.41 -12.07
C GLY A 78 -5.61 -13.44 -12.59
N ALA A 79 -6.56 -13.94 -13.38
CA ALA A 79 -7.65 -13.13 -13.92
C ALA A 79 -8.66 -12.75 -12.83
N GLY A 80 -9.37 -11.63 -13.00
CA GLY A 80 -10.40 -11.22 -12.06
C GLY A 80 -9.88 -10.66 -10.72
N PRO A 81 -10.66 -10.80 -9.63
CA PRO A 81 -10.28 -10.29 -8.31
C PRO A 81 -8.95 -10.88 -7.83
N PRO A 82 -8.14 -10.07 -7.11
CA PRO A 82 -6.90 -10.59 -6.56
C PRO A 82 -7.20 -11.66 -5.52
N VAL A 83 -6.27 -12.62 -5.39
CA VAL A 83 -6.17 -13.49 -4.22
C VAL A 83 -4.87 -13.06 -3.52
N ALA A 84 -4.99 -12.24 -2.49
CA ALA A 84 -3.85 -11.61 -1.84
C ALA A 84 -4.06 -11.45 -0.33
N VAL A 85 -2.99 -11.19 0.40
CA VAL A 85 -3.05 -10.63 1.75
C VAL A 85 -2.16 -9.40 1.78
N ARG A 86 -2.80 -8.24 1.90
CA ARG A 86 -2.15 -6.97 2.20
C ARG A 86 -2.40 -6.67 3.67
N ARG A 87 -1.37 -6.25 4.39
CA ARG A 87 -1.51 -5.70 5.74
C ARG A 87 -1.14 -4.23 5.74
N GLU A 88 -1.86 -3.45 6.52
CA GLU A 88 -1.62 -2.02 6.64
C GLU A 88 -1.50 -1.61 8.11
N TYR A 89 -0.48 -0.83 8.40
CA TYR A 89 -0.22 -0.27 9.71
C TYR A 89 -0.70 1.17 9.77
N HIS A 90 -1.36 1.53 10.87
CA HIS A 90 -1.92 2.85 11.09
C HIS A 90 -1.70 3.30 12.54
N ASP A 91 -0.89 4.33 12.78
CA ASP A 91 -0.61 4.81 14.15
C ASP A 91 -1.88 5.21 14.93
N HIS A 92 -2.80 5.93 14.28
CA HIS A 92 -4.04 6.42 14.91
C HIS A 92 -4.97 5.28 15.33
N ARG A 93 -4.69 4.06 14.89
CA ARG A 93 -5.46 2.86 15.18
C ARG A 93 -4.68 1.88 16.05
N SER A 94 -3.65 2.35 16.74
CA SER A 94 -2.84 1.53 17.64
C SER A 94 -3.67 0.78 18.71
N ALA A 95 -4.87 1.26 19.05
CA ALA A 95 -5.82 0.54 19.91
C ALA A 95 -6.72 -0.47 19.17
N ALA A 96 -6.98 -0.28 17.87
CA ALA A 96 -7.86 -1.15 17.09
C ALA A 96 -7.17 -2.49 16.80
N ARG A 97 -7.88 -3.59 17.05
CA ARG A 97 -7.37 -4.95 16.83
C ARG A 97 -7.81 -5.46 15.46
N GLY A 98 -6.85 -5.78 14.60
CA GLY A 98 -7.08 -6.53 13.38
C GLY A 98 -6.49 -7.93 13.44
N PRO A 99 -6.53 -8.70 12.34
CA PRO A 99 -5.96 -10.07 12.27
C PRO A 99 -4.45 -10.11 12.56
N PHE A 100 -3.77 -8.98 12.42
CA PHE A 100 -2.34 -8.80 12.72
C PHE A 100 -2.08 -8.12 14.07
N GLY A 101 -3.08 -8.04 14.95
CA GLY A 101 -2.96 -7.40 16.25
C GLY A 101 -3.22 -5.89 16.20
N PRO A 102 -2.89 -5.17 17.28
CA PRO A 102 -3.21 -3.75 17.41
C PRO A 102 -2.48 -2.88 16.39
N GLY A 103 -3.15 -1.87 15.83
CA GLY A 103 -2.56 -0.96 14.84
C GLY A 103 -2.53 -1.48 13.40
N TRP A 104 -3.03 -2.69 13.15
CA TRP A 104 -3.02 -3.31 11.83
C TRP A 104 -4.42 -3.56 11.29
N SER A 105 -4.62 -3.27 10.00
CA SER A 105 -5.74 -3.73 9.17
C SER A 105 -5.23 -4.68 8.08
N ALA A 106 -6.15 -5.31 7.36
CA ALA A 106 -5.82 -6.27 6.32
C ALA A 106 -6.82 -6.21 5.15
N SER A 107 -6.34 -6.52 3.94
CA SER A 107 -7.22 -6.78 2.79
C SER A 107 -8.26 -7.83 3.13
N TYR A 108 -9.49 -7.69 2.65
CA TYR A 108 -10.63 -8.59 2.95
C TYR A 108 -11.15 -8.56 4.40
N ALA A 109 -10.57 -7.75 5.30
CA ALA A 109 -11.16 -7.47 6.61
C ALA A 109 -12.30 -6.43 6.54
N VAL A 110 -13.04 -6.41 5.41
CA VAL A 110 -14.19 -5.53 5.23
C VAL A 110 -15.33 -6.06 6.08
N HIS A 111 -15.94 -5.19 6.87
CA HIS A 111 -17.01 -5.58 7.78
C HIS A 111 -18.11 -4.54 7.80
N ILE A 112 -19.35 -4.99 7.65
CA ILE A 112 -20.55 -4.19 7.82
C ILE A 112 -21.03 -4.38 9.26
N GLU A 113 -21.20 -3.29 9.97
CA GLU A 113 -21.76 -3.28 11.32
C GLU A 113 -23.04 -2.44 11.32
N ARG A 114 -24.12 -2.98 11.88
CA ARG A 114 -25.38 -2.27 12.07
C ARG A 114 -25.78 -2.39 13.54
N PRO A 115 -25.45 -1.39 14.37
CA PRO A 115 -25.66 -1.45 15.83
C PRO A 115 -27.13 -1.61 16.26
N GLY A 116 -28.07 -1.27 15.38
CA GLY A 116 -29.50 -1.44 15.60
C GLY A 116 -30.28 -1.18 14.31
N ALA A 117 -31.56 -1.56 14.29
CA ALA A 117 -32.41 -1.38 13.11
C ALA A 117 -32.48 0.09 12.67
N ASP A 118 -32.52 1.04 13.60
CA ASP A 118 -32.62 2.47 13.30
C ASP A 118 -31.25 3.17 13.21
N ALA A 119 -30.15 2.44 13.45
CA ALA A 119 -28.81 3.01 13.40
C ALA A 119 -28.29 3.09 11.96
N ALA A 120 -27.42 4.07 11.71
CA ALA A 120 -26.62 4.11 10.49
C ALA A 120 -25.80 2.81 10.36
N LEU A 121 -25.67 2.34 9.12
CA LEU A 121 -24.82 1.21 8.80
C LEU A 121 -23.37 1.71 8.75
N GLU A 122 -22.46 1.07 9.47
CA GLU A 122 -21.04 1.40 9.45
C GLU A 122 -20.27 0.35 8.65
N VAL A 123 -19.52 0.81 7.64
CA VAL A 123 -18.65 -0.07 6.86
C VAL A 123 -17.22 0.19 7.24
N ARG A 124 -16.59 -0.82 7.83
CA ARG A 124 -15.14 -0.86 8.00
C ARG A 124 -14.51 -1.35 6.72
N GLU A 125 -13.74 -0.48 6.08
CA GLU A 125 -13.06 -0.75 4.82
C GLU A 125 -11.74 -1.49 5.03
N ARG A 126 -11.14 -1.92 3.91
CA ARG A 126 -9.88 -2.69 3.86
C ARG A 126 -8.67 -1.94 4.41
N ASP A 127 -8.66 -0.62 4.23
CA ASP A 127 -7.65 0.26 4.83
C ASP A 127 -7.96 0.54 6.32
N GLY A 128 -9.07 0.00 6.82
CA GLY A 128 -9.60 0.18 8.15
C GLY A 128 -10.60 1.32 8.25
N SER A 129 -10.60 2.30 7.34
CA SER A 129 -11.49 3.48 7.41
C SER A 129 -12.95 3.06 7.66
N VAL A 130 -13.67 3.86 8.45
CA VAL A 130 -15.07 3.57 8.74
C VAL A 130 -15.90 4.59 7.99
N THR A 131 -16.75 4.10 7.09
CA THR A 131 -17.67 4.92 6.30
C THR A 131 -19.08 4.69 6.82
N PRO A 132 -19.78 5.73 7.30
CA PRO A 132 -21.17 5.60 7.72
C PRO A 132 -22.11 5.71 6.52
N TYR A 133 -23.19 4.95 6.56
CA TYR A 133 -24.20 4.83 5.52
C TYR A 133 -25.58 5.10 6.09
N VAL A 134 -26.38 5.85 5.32
CA VAL A 134 -27.78 6.12 5.64
C VAL A 134 -28.70 5.28 4.77
N GLU A 135 -29.76 4.78 5.39
CA GLU A 135 -30.84 4.10 4.68
C GLU A 135 -31.71 5.15 3.98
N THR A 136 -31.80 5.08 2.65
CA THR A 136 -32.61 6.03 1.85
C THR A 136 -34.00 5.49 1.56
N THR A 137 -34.10 4.17 1.44
CA THR A 137 -35.33 3.39 1.30
C THR A 137 -35.10 2.06 2.00
N PRO A 138 -36.15 1.35 2.46
CA PRO A 138 -35.98 0.08 3.15
C PRO A 138 -35.04 -0.88 2.41
N GLY A 139 -33.97 -1.31 3.08
CA GLY A 139 -32.94 -2.19 2.56
C GLY A 139 -31.91 -1.54 1.62
N ARG A 140 -31.94 -0.23 1.39
CA ARG A 140 -30.98 0.47 0.52
C ARG A 140 -30.23 1.55 1.28
N PHE A 141 -28.90 1.41 1.30
CA PHE A 141 -27.99 2.26 2.04
C PHE A 141 -27.05 2.99 1.09
N VAL A 142 -26.84 4.29 1.33
CA VAL A 142 -25.89 5.13 0.57
C VAL A 142 -24.89 5.75 1.54
N PRO A 143 -23.63 5.94 1.13
CA PRO A 143 -22.62 6.54 2.01
C PRO A 143 -22.97 8.01 2.31
N LEU A 144 -22.87 8.41 3.58
CA LEU A 144 -23.11 9.79 4.03
C LEU A 144 -22.13 10.79 3.42
N LEU A 145 -20.89 10.37 3.20
CA LEU A 145 -19.84 11.14 2.57
C LEU A 145 -19.18 10.24 1.53
N GLY A 146 -19.18 10.67 0.27
CA GLY A 146 -18.61 9.87 -0.81
C GLY A 146 -17.10 9.73 -0.64
N THR A 147 -16.64 8.52 -0.33
CA THR A 147 -15.26 8.09 -0.54
C THR A 147 -15.18 7.44 -1.91
N ALA A 148 -14.03 7.48 -2.57
CA ALA A 148 -13.85 6.86 -3.90
C ALA A 148 -14.10 5.34 -3.91
N THR A 149 -14.14 4.71 -2.73
CA THR A 149 -14.41 3.28 -2.52
C THR A 149 -15.86 2.97 -2.16
N ALA A 150 -16.65 3.95 -1.71
CA ALA A 150 -17.99 3.71 -1.19
C ALA A 150 -19.03 3.61 -2.32
N ALA A 151 -19.52 2.39 -2.55
CA ALA A 151 -20.70 2.11 -3.35
C ALA A 151 -21.93 1.92 -2.47
N PRO A 152 -23.16 2.11 -3.00
CA PRO A 152 -24.39 1.76 -2.32
C PRO A 152 -24.43 0.28 -1.89
N ILE A 153 -25.13 0.03 -0.79
CA ILE A 153 -25.33 -1.30 -0.22
C ILE A 153 -26.81 -1.63 -0.25
N THR A 154 -27.13 -2.86 -0.62
CA THR A 154 -28.48 -3.41 -0.62
C THR A 154 -28.54 -4.57 0.37
N LEU A 155 -29.52 -4.57 1.27
CA LEU A 155 -29.87 -5.71 2.10
C LEU A 155 -30.58 -6.76 1.23
N LEU A 156 -30.05 -7.97 1.21
CA LEU A 156 -30.58 -9.06 0.39
C LEU A 156 -31.75 -9.76 1.12
N PRO A 157 -32.80 -10.19 0.40
CA PRO A 157 -33.95 -10.86 0.99
C PRO A 157 -33.61 -12.25 1.52
N GLY A 158 -34.34 -12.69 2.56
CA GLY A 158 -34.27 -14.05 3.10
C GLY A 158 -32.97 -14.34 3.85
N ASP A 159 -32.52 -13.41 4.71
CA ASP A 159 -31.32 -13.54 5.54
C ASP A 159 -30.05 -13.90 4.75
N LYS A 160 -29.90 -13.29 3.56
CA LYS A 160 -28.74 -13.50 2.68
C LYS A 160 -27.62 -12.48 2.89
N GLY A 161 -27.78 -11.58 3.87
CA GLY A 161 -26.81 -10.53 4.18
C GLY A 161 -26.90 -9.33 3.25
N TYR A 162 -25.76 -8.79 2.82
CA TYR A 162 -25.70 -7.52 2.08
C TYR A 162 -24.97 -7.69 0.76
N GLU A 163 -25.27 -6.82 -0.20
CA GLU A 163 -24.55 -6.69 -1.45
C GLU A 163 -24.13 -5.24 -1.68
N ARG A 164 -22.86 -5.04 -2.02
CA ARG A 164 -22.30 -3.75 -2.41
C ARG A 164 -21.89 -3.80 -3.87
N SER A 165 -22.39 -2.87 -4.68
CA SER A 165 -22.26 -2.93 -6.14
C SER A 165 -21.82 -1.60 -6.72
N TRP A 166 -20.79 -1.63 -7.57
CA TRP A 166 -20.24 -0.44 -8.21
C TRP A 166 -20.72 -0.30 -9.66
N PRO A 167 -20.72 0.93 -10.23
CA PRO A 167 -21.12 1.17 -11.61
C PRO A 167 -20.30 0.38 -12.65
N ASP A 168 -19.06 0.02 -12.33
CA ASP A 168 -18.18 -0.76 -13.21
C ASP A 168 -18.37 -2.29 -13.08
N ARG A 169 -19.55 -2.71 -12.59
CA ARG A 169 -20.04 -4.10 -12.47
C ARG A 169 -19.34 -4.98 -11.45
N TRP A 170 -18.43 -4.43 -10.64
CA TRP A 170 -17.93 -5.14 -9.48
C TRP A 170 -19.00 -5.30 -8.40
N ARG A 171 -18.93 -6.42 -7.68
CA ARG A 171 -19.84 -6.73 -6.57
C ARG A 171 -19.09 -7.36 -5.41
N GLU A 172 -19.51 -7.00 -4.21
CA GLU A 172 -19.15 -7.65 -2.96
C GLU A 172 -20.40 -8.18 -2.28
N ARG A 173 -20.33 -9.40 -1.77
CA ARG A 173 -21.41 -10.00 -0.97
C ARG A 173 -20.93 -10.21 0.44
N PHE A 174 -21.78 -9.89 1.39
CA PHE A 174 -21.56 -10.02 2.82
C PHE A 174 -22.59 -10.97 3.40
N ASP A 175 -22.20 -11.77 4.40
CA ASP A 175 -23.16 -12.57 5.15
C ASP A 175 -24.01 -11.70 6.11
N THR A 176 -24.93 -12.33 6.84
CA THR A 176 -25.80 -11.64 7.82
C THR A 176 -25.05 -11.06 9.00
N ARG A 177 -23.80 -11.46 9.23
CA ARG A 177 -22.90 -10.86 10.23
C ARG A 177 -22.09 -9.70 9.65
N GLY A 178 -22.31 -9.36 8.38
CA GLY A 178 -21.61 -8.28 7.71
C GLY A 178 -20.20 -8.63 7.26
N ARG A 179 -19.83 -9.92 7.22
CA ARG A 179 -18.50 -10.36 6.79
C ARG A 179 -18.47 -10.56 5.28
N LEU A 180 -17.43 -10.09 4.62
CA LEU A 180 -17.25 -10.28 3.18
C LEU A 180 -17.10 -11.77 2.83
N VAL A 181 -18.02 -12.34 2.05
CA VAL A 181 -18.00 -13.76 1.66
C VAL A 181 -17.67 -13.97 0.18
N ARG A 182 -17.89 -12.96 -0.67
CA ARG A 182 -17.60 -13.07 -2.10
C ARG A 182 -17.26 -11.72 -2.72
N ILE A 183 -16.30 -11.73 -3.62
CA ILE A 183 -16.00 -10.62 -4.53
C ILE A 183 -16.16 -11.12 -5.95
N GLU A 184 -16.83 -10.36 -6.79
CA GLU A 184 -17.05 -10.66 -8.20
C GLU A 184 -16.63 -9.45 -9.06
N GLY A 185 -15.84 -9.72 -10.09
CA GLY A 185 -15.41 -8.75 -11.06
C GLY A 185 -16.42 -8.56 -12.21
N PRO A 186 -16.16 -7.60 -13.12
CA PRO A 186 -17.05 -7.25 -14.22
C PRO A 186 -17.30 -8.39 -15.20
N GLU A 187 -16.33 -9.30 -15.35
CA GLU A 187 -16.38 -10.45 -16.25
C GLU A 187 -16.87 -11.73 -15.54
N GLY A 188 -17.48 -11.60 -14.36
CA GLY A 188 -18.01 -12.73 -13.57
C GLY A 188 -16.95 -13.51 -12.77
N ALA A 189 -15.67 -13.30 -13.06
CA ALA A 189 -14.57 -13.88 -12.29
C ALA A 189 -14.68 -13.51 -10.81
N SER A 190 -14.51 -14.47 -9.90
CA SER A 190 -14.85 -14.29 -8.49
C SER A 190 -13.87 -14.94 -7.51
N VAL A 191 -13.83 -14.37 -6.29
CA VAL A 191 -13.11 -14.92 -5.14
C VAL A 191 -14.09 -15.12 -4.00
N SER A 192 -14.17 -16.34 -3.50
CA SER A 192 -14.98 -16.72 -2.33
C SER A 192 -14.11 -16.80 -1.08
N LEU A 193 -14.67 -16.36 0.04
CA LEU A 193 -14.02 -16.28 1.34
C LEU A 193 -14.76 -17.18 2.33
N ALA A 194 -14.02 -17.97 3.11
CA ALA A 194 -14.56 -18.77 4.20
C ALA A 194 -13.90 -18.38 5.52
N TYR A 195 -14.66 -18.48 6.61
CA TYR A 195 -14.24 -18.06 7.95
C TYR A 195 -14.09 -19.27 8.89
N PRO A 196 -13.18 -19.21 9.88
CA PRO A 196 -12.94 -20.33 10.78
C PRO A 196 -14.07 -20.60 11.77
N ASP A 197 -14.83 -19.56 12.14
CA ASP A 197 -15.93 -19.60 13.11
C ASP A 197 -16.88 -18.40 12.90
N SER A 198 -17.90 -18.24 13.74
CA SER A 198 -18.87 -17.15 13.65
C SER A 198 -18.34 -15.78 14.08
N GLU A 199 -17.31 -15.76 14.93
CA GLU A 199 -16.77 -14.55 15.56
C GLU A 199 -15.59 -13.95 14.77
N ALA A 200 -15.02 -14.72 13.87
CA ALA A 200 -13.89 -14.30 13.07
C ALA A 200 -14.26 -13.20 12.07
N THR A 201 -13.46 -12.13 12.08
CA THR A 201 -13.53 -10.99 11.15
C THR A 201 -12.54 -11.09 10.00
N PHE A 202 -11.82 -12.21 9.88
CA PHE A 202 -10.86 -12.48 8.81
C PHE A 202 -10.97 -13.91 8.27
N PRO A 203 -10.85 -14.13 6.94
CA PRO A 203 -11.10 -15.44 6.35
C PRO A 203 -9.99 -16.46 6.65
N SER A 204 -10.36 -17.73 6.85
CA SER A 204 -9.47 -18.90 6.90
C SER A 204 -9.13 -19.46 5.52
N SER A 205 -9.92 -19.12 4.49
CA SER A 205 -9.71 -19.59 3.12
C SER A 205 -10.13 -18.52 2.12
N MET A 206 -9.36 -18.41 1.03
CA MET A 206 -9.71 -17.61 -0.14
C MET A 206 -9.57 -18.48 -1.38
N VAL A 207 -10.59 -18.53 -2.21
CA VAL A 207 -10.63 -19.39 -3.41
C VAL A 207 -11.18 -18.60 -4.59
N ALA A 208 -10.35 -18.41 -5.61
CA ALA A 208 -10.80 -17.93 -6.91
C ALA A 208 -11.41 -19.08 -7.72
N ASP A 209 -12.32 -18.75 -8.63
CA ASP A 209 -12.89 -19.70 -9.60
C ASP A 209 -11.85 -20.31 -10.55
N ASP A 210 -10.78 -19.58 -10.86
CA ASP A 210 -9.62 -20.08 -11.61
C ASP A 210 -8.70 -21.04 -10.82
N GLY A 211 -9.09 -21.39 -9.59
CA GLY A 211 -8.41 -22.38 -8.75
C GLY A 211 -7.29 -21.84 -7.87
N ARG A 212 -6.91 -20.55 -7.99
CA ARG A 212 -5.99 -19.91 -7.05
C ARG A 212 -6.61 -19.93 -5.65
N ARG A 213 -5.84 -20.39 -4.66
CA ARG A 213 -6.32 -20.45 -3.28
C ARG A 213 -5.24 -20.15 -2.25
N LEU A 214 -5.65 -19.51 -1.15
CA LEU A 214 -4.81 -19.31 0.03
C LEU A 214 -5.51 -19.92 1.25
N ARG A 215 -4.75 -20.64 2.07
CA ARG A 215 -5.19 -21.12 3.37
C ARG A 215 -4.57 -20.25 4.47
N LEU A 216 -5.40 -19.81 5.40
CA LEU A 216 -5.05 -18.90 6.48
C LEU A 216 -5.32 -19.58 7.83
N VAL A 217 -4.29 -19.66 8.66
CA VAL A 217 -4.37 -20.31 9.98
C VAL A 217 -4.36 -19.26 11.06
N HIS A 218 -5.31 -19.34 11.98
CA HIS A 218 -5.46 -18.42 13.10
C HIS A 218 -5.21 -19.11 14.44
N ALA A 219 -4.74 -18.36 15.43
CA ALA A 219 -4.69 -18.81 16.82
C ALA A 219 -4.79 -17.60 17.76
N GLY A 220 -5.77 -17.64 18.68
CA GLY A 220 -6.07 -16.53 19.60
C GLY A 220 -6.56 -15.27 18.88
N GLY A 221 -7.41 -15.43 17.87
CA GLY A 221 -7.96 -14.32 17.06
C GLY A 221 -6.96 -13.63 16.13
N ARG A 222 -5.76 -14.20 15.93
CA ARG A 222 -4.69 -13.60 15.11
C ARG A 222 -4.19 -14.56 14.05
N LEU A 223 -3.81 -14.02 12.89
CA LEU A 223 -3.27 -14.79 11.78
C LEU A 223 -1.87 -15.31 12.10
N ARG A 224 -1.63 -16.61 12.01
CA ARG A 224 -0.33 -17.25 12.25
C ARG A 224 0.41 -17.61 10.99
N SER A 225 -0.33 -17.92 9.92
CA SER A 225 0.30 -18.17 8.63
C SER A 225 -0.66 -18.11 7.47
N ILE A 226 -0.09 -17.82 6.30
CA ILE A 226 -0.72 -17.96 4.99
C ILE A 226 0.03 -19.05 4.25
N THR A 227 -0.69 -19.99 3.62
CA THR A 227 -0.10 -21.08 2.83
C THR A 227 -0.76 -21.13 1.46
N ASP A 228 0.06 -21.21 0.41
CA ASP A 228 -0.40 -21.41 -0.96
C ASP A 228 -0.58 -22.91 -1.30
N PRO A 229 -1.06 -23.26 -2.51
CA PRO A 229 -1.27 -24.65 -2.89
C PRO A 229 0.03 -25.47 -3.01
N LEU A 230 1.18 -24.81 -3.15
CA LEU A 230 2.50 -25.45 -3.23
C LEU A 230 3.15 -25.64 -1.85
N GLY A 231 2.43 -25.33 -0.76
CA GLY A 231 2.93 -25.46 0.61
C GLY A 231 3.86 -24.33 1.06
N ARG A 232 4.06 -23.30 0.23
CA ARG A 232 4.87 -22.14 0.58
C ARG A 232 4.13 -21.27 1.59
N LYS A 233 4.86 -20.82 2.61
CA LYS A 233 4.24 -20.33 3.84
C LYS A 233 4.85 -19.01 4.31
N THR A 234 4.01 -18.00 4.47
CA THR A 234 4.33 -16.79 5.26
C THR A 234 3.88 -17.02 6.71
N ARG A 235 4.73 -16.70 7.69
CA ARG A 235 4.49 -16.92 9.13
C ARG A 235 4.56 -15.62 9.92
N TYR A 236 3.74 -15.52 10.96
CA TYR A 236 3.61 -14.35 11.81
C TYR A 236 3.85 -14.72 13.27
N LEU A 237 4.70 -13.95 13.93
CA LEU A 237 4.99 -14.08 15.36
C LEU A 237 4.63 -12.77 16.06
N TYR A 238 4.19 -12.91 17.30
CA TYR A 238 3.63 -11.83 18.09
C TYR A 238 4.36 -11.78 19.44
N ASP A 239 4.51 -10.59 19.99
CA ASP A 239 5.02 -10.41 21.35
C ASP A 239 3.97 -10.75 22.41
N ALA A 240 4.35 -10.66 23.69
CA ALA A 240 3.48 -10.96 24.83
C ALA A 240 2.24 -10.03 24.89
N GLN A 241 2.36 -8.80 24.40
CA GLN A 241 1.25 -7.84 24.31
C GLN A 241 0.36 -8.10 23.08
N GLY A 242 0.74 -9.04 22.23
CA GLY A 242 -0.01 -9.44 21.06
C GLY A 242 0.16 -8.55 19.84
N ARG A 243 1.23 -7.76 19.80
CA ARG A 243 1.63 -6.94 18.65
C ARG A 243 2.47 -7.79 17.70
N LEU A 244 2.33 -7.57 16.39
CA LEU A 244 3.07 -8.30 15.38
C LEU A 244 4.57 -8.01 15.50
N ALA A 245 5.37 -8.97 15.93
CA ALA A 245 6.80 -8.78 16.20
C ALA A 245 7.71 -9.26 15.05
N GLN A 246 7.26 -10.23 14.26
CA GLN A 246 8.05 -10.78 13.16
C GLN A 246 7.16 -11.33 12.05
N VAL A 247 7.55 -11.08 10.81
CA VAL A 247 7.02 -11.71 9.59
C VAL A 247 8.14 -12.48 8.92
N ARG A 248 7.94 -13.77 8.65
CA ARG A 248 8.85 -14.57 7.82
C ARG A 248 8.10 -14.98 6.56
N ASP A 249 8.54 -14.48 5.41
CA ASP A 249 7.87 -14.77 4.14
C ASP A 249 8.21 -16.16 3.59
N ALA A 250 7.53 -16.53 2.50
CA ALA A 250 7.72 -17.80 1.81
C ALA A 250 9.14 -18.02 1.26
N ALA A 251 9.92 -16.95 1.02
CA ALA A 251 11.32 -17.02 0.60
C ALA A 251 12.29 -17.14 1.80
N GLY A 252 11.77 -17.21 3.02
CA GLY A 252 12.56 -17.30 4.25
C GLY A 252 13.09 -15.95 4.73
N ARG A 253 12.78 -14.84 4.06
CA ARG A 253 13.20 -13.50 4.47
C ARG A 253 12.41 -13.07 5.70
N THR A 254 13.06 -12.31 6.58
CA THR A 254 12.49 -11.89 7.86
C THR A 254 12.39 -10.37 7.95
N THR A 255 11.22 -9.91 8.37
CA THR A 255 10.97 -8.53 8.80
C THR A 255 10.64 -8.53 10.29
N ARG A 256 11.31 -7.72 11.11
CA ARG A 256 11.05 -7.59 12.55
C ARG A 256 10.51 -6.19 12.85
N LEU A 257 9.61 -6.12 13.82
CA LEU A 257 8.92 -4.90 14.19
C LEU A 257 9.10 -4.64 15.67
N ARG A 258 9.38 -3.39 16.03
CA ARG A 258 9.46 -2.93 17.41
C ARG A 258 8.52 -1.76 17.62
N TYR A 259 8.01 -1.67 18.83
CA TYR A 259 7.01 -0.70 19.23
C TYR A 259 7.46 0.02 20.51
N LEU A 260 6.94 1.22 20.72
CA LEU A 260 7.02 1.89 22.02
C LEU A 260 6.39 0.99 23.09
N GLU A 261 6.98 1.03 24.30
CA GLU A 261 6.49 0.27 25.44
C GLU A 261 5.00 0.54 25.69
N HIS A 262 4.24 -0.51 26.01
CA HIS A 262 2.79 -0.44 26.28
C HIS A 262 1.90 0.19 25.20
N SER A 263 2.39 0.36 23.97
CA SER A 263 1.59 0.90 22.85
C SER A 263 1.75 0.06 21.57
N ALA A 264 0.99 0.34 20.53
CA ALA A 264 1.24 -0.21 19.20
C ALA A 264 1.83 0.82 18.23
N LEU A 265 2.52 1.84 18.75
CA LEU A 265 3.26 2.81 17.94
C LEU A 265 4.60 2.21 17.51
N LEU A 266 4.78 2.01 16.21
CA LEU A 266 5.98 1.43 15.62
C LEU A 266 7.15 2.40 15.80
N THR A 267 8.29 1.87 16.24
CA THR A 267 9.55 2.59 16.44
C THR A 267 10.66 2.09 15.51
N GLU A 268 10.65 0.80 15.18
CA GLU A 268 11.67 0.19 14.34
C GLU A 268 11.08 -0.91 13.46
N LEU A 269 11.60 -0.99 12.24
CA LEU A 269 11.30 -2.03 11.26
C LEU A 269 12.63 -2.51 10.67
N ASP A 270 13.09 -3.68 11.11
CA ASP A 270 14.24 -4.38 10.56
C ASP A 270 13.78 -5.21 9.36
N MET A 271 14.37 -5.00 8.19
CA MET A 271 13.99 -5.67 6.95
C MET A 271 15.16 -6.47 6.36
N PRO A 272 14.88 -7.38 5.42
CA PRO A 272 15.93 -8.17 4.78
C PRO A 272 17.00 -7.30 4.10
N GLY A 273 18.24 -7.80 4.09
CA GLY A 273 19.37 -7.10 3.47
C GLY A 273 19.90 -5.91 4.27
N GLY A 274 19.62 -5.84 5.57
CA GLY A 274 20.08 -4.75 6.45
C GLY A 274 19.29 -3.45 6.31
N ALA A 275 18.20 -3.46 5.54
CA ALA A 275 17.31 -2.31 5.45
C ALA A 275 16.62 -2.05 6.79
N LEU A 276 16.49 -0.78 7.16
CA LEU A 276 16.01 -0.36 8.46
C LEU A 276 15.13 0.89 8.30
N LEU A 277 14.02 0.95 9.03
CA LEU A 277 13.28 2.18 9.27
C LEU A 277 13.17 2.39 10.78
N ARG A 278 13.63 3.54 11.26
CA ARG A 278 13.42 4.02 12.63
C ARG A 278 12.50 5.24 12.61
N VAL A 279 11.63 5.31 13.59
CA VAL A 279 10.65 6.40 13.76
C VAL A 279 10.79 6.97 15.15
N ARG A 280 11.29 8.20 15.25
CA ARG A 280 11.25 8.97 16.50
C ARG A 280 9.97 9.78 16.55
N ARG A 281 9.41 9.95 17.74
CA ARG A 281 8.10 10.57 17.95
C ARG A 281 8.16 11.66 19.01
N ASP A 282 7.22 12.59 18.93
CA ASP A 282 6.95 13.54 20.01
C ASP A 282 6.14 12.88 21.15
N PRO A 283 5.96 13.53 22.32
CA PRO A 283 5.15 13.00 23.42
C PRO A 283 3.68 12.75 23.08
N ARG A 284 3.16 13.31 21.98
CA ARG A 284 1.80 13.07 21.47
C ARG A 284 1.75 11.87 20.49
N GLY A 285 2.88 11.17 20.32
CA GLY A 285 3.03 10.00 19.47
C GLY A 285 3.09 10.32 17.97
N ARG A 286 3.27 11.59 17.56
CA ARG A 286 3.42 11.95 16.15
C ARG A 286 4.87 11.74 15.69
N PRO A 287 5.11 11.26 14.46
CA PRO A 287 6.47 11.17 13.92
C PRO A 287 7.19 12.53 13.89
N LEU A 288 8.39 12.57 14.46
CA LEU A 288 9.32 13.70 14.50
C LEU A 288 10.53 13.46 13.59
N GLU A 289 10.97 12.21 13.47
CA GLU A 289 12.09 11.85 12.60
C GLU A 289 11.86 10.48 11.99
N LEU A 290 12.17 10.34 10.71
CA LEU A 290 12.33 9.06 10.04
C LEU A 290 13.82 8.88 9.75
N ALA A 291 14.35 7.70 10.02
CA ALA A 291 15.75 7.36 9.79
C ALA A 291 15.87 5.95 9.19
N ASP A 292 16.94 5.70 8.47
CA ASP A 292 17.33 4.37 8.01
C ASP A 292 18.67 3.94 8.63
N ALA A 293 19.27 2.87 8.10
CA ALA A 293 20.55 2.35 8.58
C ALA A 293 21.72 3.34 8.38
N ALA A 294 21.63 4.26 7.41
CA ALA A 294 22.65 5.28 7.13
C ALA A 294 22.48 6.55 7.98
N GLY A 295 21.31 6.76 8.60
CA GLY A 295 21.04 7.89 9.47
C GLY A 295 19.67 8.52 9.24
N PRO A 296 19.45 9.76 9.69
CA PRO A 296 18.18 10.47 9.48
C PRO A 296 17.84 10.58 7.99
N LEU A 297 16.60 10.31 7.62
CA LEU A 297 16.04 10.60 6.30
C LEU A 297 15.34 11.95 6.30
N PHE A 298 14.52 12.20 7.34
CA PHE A 298 13.73 13.42 7.48
C PHE A 298 13.56 13.80 8.95
N THR A 299 13.65 15.09 9.24
CA THR A 299 13.04 15.69 10.43
C THR A 299 11.70 16.31 10.04
N LEU A 300 10.65 16.03 10.80
CA LEU A 300 9.27 16.43 10.53
C LEU A 300 8.81 17.46 11.56
N SER A 301 8.05 18.46 11.13
CA SER A 301 7.35 19.37 12.04
C SER A 301 5.93 19.62 11.59
N TRP A 302 5.08 19.88 12.58
CA TRP A 302 3.62 19.91 12.43
C TRP A 302 3.09 21.24 12.91
N ILE A 303 2.40 21.97 12.04
CA ILE A 303 1.71 23.22 12.40
C ILE A 303 0.21 22.98 12.23
N GLN A 304 -0.55 23.33 13.26
CA GLN A 304 -2.01 23.33 13.25
C GLN A 304 -2.45 24.75 13.61
N SER A 305 -3.12 25.44 12.69
CA SER A 305 -3.84 26.69 13.00
C SER A 305 -5.33 26.39 13.10
N ALA A 306 -6.01 27.02 14.06
CA ALA A 306 -7.47 27.00 14.17
C ALA A 306 -8.13 28.07 13.30
N ASP A 307 -7.42 29.19 13.09
CA ASP A 307 -7.89 30.33 12.31
C ASP A 307 -6.77 30.83 11.37
N PRO A 308 -6.87 30.59 10.05
CA PRO A 308 -7.80 29.65 9.42
C PRO A 308 -7.44 28.18 9.76
N PRO A 309 -8.40 27.24 9.69
CA PRO A 309 -8.13 25.83 9.95
C PRO A 309 -7.14 25.27 8.93
N THR A 310 -5.88 25.12 9.34
CA THR A 310 -4.78 24.69 8.45
C THR A 310 -3.91 23.67 9.15
N ARG A 311 -3.55 22.60 8.43
CA ARG A 311 -2.52 21.63 8.82
C ARG A 311 -1.34 21.74 7.88
N ILE A 312 -0.14 21.82 8.45
CA ILE A 312 1.09 21.89 7.68
C ILE A 312 2.03 20.80 8.19
N LEU A 313 2.47 19.96 7.26
CA LEU A 313 3.62 19.08 7.43
C LEU A 313 4.82 19.74 6.77
N ARG A 314 5.88 20.00 7.54
CA ARG A 314 7.18 20.38 7.00
C ARG A 314 8.15 19.24 7.19
N TRP A 315 9.05 19.08 6.23
CA TRP A 315 10.16 18.14 6.36
C TRP A 315 11.48 18.76 5.91
N LYS A 316 12.56 18.34 6.56
CA LYS A 316 13.93 18.66 6.16
C LYS A 316 14.73 17.37 6.00
N ARG A 317 15.50 17.28 4.92
CA ARG A 317 16.47 16.20 4.69
C ARG A 317 17.84 16.58 5.26
N PRO A 318 18.69 15.59 5.61
CA PRO A 318 20.13 15.84 5.73
C PRO A 318 20.64 16.46 4.43
N GLY A 319 21.38 17.57 4.52
CA GLY A 319 21.78 18.37 3.35
C GLY A 319 20.86 19.54 3.00
N GLY A 320 19.83 19.82 3.83
CA GLY A 320 19.10 21.08 3.81
C GLY A 320 18.00 21.20 2.75
N ALA A 321 17.68 20.13 2.03
CA ALA A 321 16.51 20.13 1.17
C ALA A 321 15.24 20.03 2.01
N GLU A 322 14.32 20.98 1.82
CA GLU A 322 13.10 21.10 2.59
C GLU A 322 11.86 21.10 1.69
N GLY A 323 10.76 20.59 2.23
CA GLY A 323 9.46 20.68 1.60
C GLY A 323 8.35 20.89 2.62
N GLU A 324 7.22 21.32 2.11
CA GLU A 324 6.04 21.61 2.89
C GLU A 324 4.81 21.04 2.18
N LEU A 325 3.91 20.43 2.95
CA LEU A 325 2.59 20.01 2.48
C LEU A 325 1.55 20.68 3.37
N ARG A 326 0.68 21.46 2.74
CA ARG A 326 -0.37 22.24 3.39
C ARG A 326 -1.72 21.63 3.07
N LEU A 327 -2.56 21.54 4.09
CA LEU A 327 -3.96 21.20 3.99
C LEU A 327 -4.77 22.33 4.63
N GLY A 328 -5.50 23.08 3.83
CA GLY A 328 -6.24 24.26 4.27
C GLY A 328 -7.47 24.52 3.40
N LEU A 329 -8.22 25.57 3.71
CA LEU A 329 -9.36 26.01 2.90
C LEU A 329 -8.88 26.95 1.79
N SER A 330 -9.35 26.75 0.55
CA SER A 330 -8.94 27.53 -0.63
C SER A 330 -9.08 29.03 -0.43
N ALA A 331 -10.13 29.46 0.28
CA ALA A 331 -10.43 30.86 0.57
C ALA A 331 -9.42 31.52 1.54
N THR A 332 -8.72 30.71 2.32
CA THR A 332 -7.81 31.17 3.38
C THR A 332 -6.35 30.81 3.11
N GLU A 333 -6.06 30.24 1.93
CA GLU A 333 -4.69 29.95 1.50
C GLU A 333 -3.93 31.26 1.16
N PRO A 334 -2.61 31.31 1.40
CA PRO A 334 -1.78 32.46 1.04
C PRO A 334 -1.89 32.81 -0.45
N ASP A 335 -1.69 34.08 -0.81
CA ASP A 335 -1.84 34.55 -2.19
C ASP A 335 -0.98 33.78 -3.19
N ALA A 336 0.23 33.38 -2.83
CA ALA A 336 1.10 32.56 -3.67
C ALA A 336 0.49 31.17 -3.98
N VAL A 337 -0.28 30.60 -3.06
CA VAL A 337 -1.00 29.34 -3.23
C VAL A 337 -2.28 29.57 -4.04
N ARG A 338 -3.07 30.60 -3.70
CA ARG A 338 -4.27 30.99 -4.48
C ARG A 338 -3.93 31.28 -5.94
N ALA A 339 -2.83 31.98 -6.20
CA ALA A 339 -2.34 32.30 -7.55
C ALA A 339 -1.87 31.08 -8.35
N ALA A 340 -1.65 29.93 -7.71
CA ALA A 340 -1.33 28.67 -8.38
C ALA A 340 -2.56 27.78 -8.60
N LEU A 341 -3.70 28.06 -7.94
CA LEU A 341 -4.94 27.30 -8.14
C LEU A 341 -5.59 27.64 -9.48
N PRO A 342 -6.26 26.70 -10.16
CA PRO A 342 -7.15 27.02 -11.29
C PRO A 342 -8.21 28.08 -10.93
N ALA A 343 -8.53 29.01 -11.85
CA ALA A 343 -9.44 30.14 -11.57
C ALA A 343 -10.80 29.70 -10.98
N ARG A 344 -11.37 28.61 -11.50
CA ARG A 344 -12.61 27.98 -10.97
C ARG A 344 -12.57 27.56 -9.49
N LEU A 345 -11.39 27.52 -8.88
CA LEU A 345 -11.16 27.16 -7.48
C LEU A 345 -10.82 28.37 -6.61
N ARG A 346 -10.50 29.52 -7.22
CA ARG A 346 -10.23 30.79 -6.55
C ARG A 346 -11.51 31.55 -6.23
N ASP A 347 -12.48 31.48 -7.15
CA ASP A 347 -13.65 32.36 -7.18
C ASP A 347 -14.96 31.64 -6.78
N GLY A 348 -14.84 30.49 -6.09
CA GLY A 348 -15.96 29.66 -5.64
C GLY A 348 -16.03 29.48 -4.11
N PRO A 349 -17.00 28.71 -3.58
CA PRO A 349 -17.12 28.46 -2.14
C PRO A 349 -15.83 27.81 -1.59
N PRO A 350 -15.48 28.02 -0.30
CA PRO A 350 -14.27 27.45 0.30
C PRO A 350 -14.23 25.93 0.10
N ARG A 351 -13.11 25.43 -0.45
CA ARG A 351 -12.88 23.99 -0.64
C ARG A 351 -11.63 23.58 0.12
N LEU A 352 -11.57 22.34 0.57
CA LEU A 352 -10.34 21.81 1.14
C LEU A 352 -9.30 21.65 0.02
N VAL A 353 -8.07 22.10 0.24
CA VAL A 353 -6.98 22.08 -0.75
C VAL A 353 -5.75 21.47 -0.12
N LEU A 354 -5.12 20.56 -0.85
CA LEU A 354 -3.80 20.03 -0.55
C LEU A 354 -2.76 20.68 -1.46
N THR A 355 -1.81 21.40 -0.88
CA THR A 355 -0.77 22.13 -1.61
C THR A 355 0.62 21.64 -1.21
N ARG A 356 1.41 21.19 -2.18
CA ARG A 356 2.82 20.84 -1.98
C ARG A 356 3.71 22.00 -2.41
N LEU A 357 4.60 22.40 -1.52
CA LEU A 357 5.64 23.40 -1.76
C LEU A 357 7.02 22.78 -1.60
N GLU A 358 7.94 23.23 -2.44
CA GLU A 358 9.37 22.91 -2.33
C GLU A 358 10.15 24.21 -2.37
N ARG A 359 10.96 24.46 -1.32
CA ARG A 359 11.67 25.74 -1.14
C ARG A 359 10.75 26.96 -1.30
N GLY A 360 9.56 26.89 -0.72
CA GLY A 360 8.55 27.96 -0.76
C GLY A 360 7.81 28.13 -2.09
N LYS A 361 8.11 27.33 -3.12
CA LYS A 361 7.42 27.39 -4.42
C LYS A 361 6.37 26.29 -4.51
N VAL A 362 5.15 26.64 -4.93
CA VAL A 362 4.08 25.67 -5.20
C VAL A 362 4.50 24.74 -6.34
N ARG A 363 4.51 23.44 -6.06
CA ARG A 363 4.78 22.38 -7.04
C ARG A 363 3.50 21.75 -7.56
N THR A 364 2.56 21.55 -6.65
CA THR A 364 1.29 20.89 -6.94
C THR A 364 0.25 21.42 -5.98
N ALA A 365 -0.97 21.61 -6.48
CA ALA A 365 -2.14 21.93 -5.67
C ALA A 365 -3.32 21.11 -6.17
N ALA A 366 -4.06 20.48 -5.25
CA ALA A 366 -5.20 19.63 -5.55
C ALA A 366 -6.37 19.98 -4.62
N VAL A 367 -7.58 19.94 -5.14
CA VAL A 367 -8.79 20.16 -4.34
C VAL A 367 -9.31 18.83 -3.82
N LEU A 368 -9.70 18.85 -2.56
CA LEU A 368 -10.36 17.76 -1.87
C LEU A 368 -11.84 18.16 -1.72
N GLY A 369 -12.69 17.60 -2.57
CA GLY A 369 -14.15 17.78 -2.48
C GLY A 369 -14.84 16.66 -1.70
N PRO A 370 -16.11 16.82 -1.29
CA PRO A 370 -16.97 15.66 -1.04
C PRO A 370 -17.06 14.88 -2.34
N ALA A 371 -16.29 13.79 -2.42
CA ALA A 371 -16.08 12.93 -3.57
C ALA A 371 -15.64 13.61 -4.88
N THR A 372 -14.37 14.00 -4.98
CA THR A 372 -13.53 13.67 -6.15
C THR A 372 -12.11 14.13 -5.89
N VAL A 373 -11.28 13.23 -5.37
CA VAL A 373 -10.04 13.04 -6.11
C VAL A 373 -10.48 12.28 -7.36
N GLU A 374 -10.52 12.95 -8.50
CA GLU A 374 -10.52 12.26 -9.80
C GLU A 374 -9.19 11.48 -9.88
N PHE A 375 -9.18 10.28 -9.30
CA PHE A 375 -8.54 9.16 -9.95
C PHE A 375 -9.65 8.45 -10.70
N ALA A 376 -9.48 8.28 -12.01
CA ALA A 376 -10.40 7.48 -12.82
C ALA A 376 -10.59 6.10 -12.16
N GLY A 377 -11.84 5.76 -11.83
CA GLY A 377 -12.25 4.45 -11.33
C GLY A 377 -12.78 4.48 -9.90
N ALA A 378 -14.10 4.51 -9.74
CA ALA A 378 -14.82 4.24 -8.51
C ALA A 378 -15.60 2.92 -8.65
N GLY A 379 -14.83 1.85 -8.85
CA GLY A 379 -15.14 0.46 -8.51
C GLY A 379 -14.13 -0.04 -7.47
N PRO A 380 -13.88 -1.34 -7.26
CA PRO A 380 -12.55 -1.89 -7.01
C PRO A 380 -11.71 -1.62 -8.28
N PRO A 381 -11.10 -0.43 -8.43
CA PRO A 381 -10.55 0.00 -9.70
C PRO A 381 -9.17 -0.62 -9.74
N ARG A 382 -9.11 -1.78 -10.40
CA ARG A 382 -7.87 -2.50 -10.63
C ARG A 382 -7.15 -2.81 -9.33
N GLU A 383 -7.81 -3.34 -8.30
CA GLU A 383 -7.07 -3.78 -7.09
C GLU A 383 -5.93 -4.73 -7.48
N ARG A 384 -6.14 -5.55 -8.51
CA ARG A 384 -5.07 -6.31 -9.18
C ARG A 384 -3.94 -5.42 -9.69
N GLU A 385 -4.17 -4.43 -10.56
CA GLU A 385 -3.09 -3.59 -11.10
C GLU A 385 -2.47 -2.67 -10.04
N ARG A 386 -3.25 -2.25 -9.03
CA ARG A 386 -2.77 -1.53 -7.86
C ARG A 386 -1.85 -2.43 -7.07
N ILE A 387 -2.27 -3.65 -6.72
CA ILE A 387 -1.41 -4.64 -6.06
C ILE A 387 -0.18 -4.93 -6.91
N GLU A 388 -0.30 -5.09 -8.23
CA GLU A 388 0.82 -5.28 -9.16
C GLU A 388 1.80 -4.10 -9.15
N SER A 389 1.29 -2.87 -9.20
CA SER A 389 2.06 -1.63 -9.15
C SER A 389 2.74 -1.46 -7.79
N LEU A 390 2.00 -1.64 -6.70
CA LEU A 390 2.53 -1.60 -5.34
C LEU A 390 3.56 -2.72 -5.10
N PHE A 391 3.31 -3.92 -5.62
CA PHE A 391 4.21 -5.06 -5.55
C PHE A 391 5.50 -4.79 -6.33
N THR A 392 5.40 -4.24 -7.53
CA THR A 392 6.55 -3.83 -8.34
C THR A 392 7.35 -2.75 -7.62
N SER A 393 6.68 -1.76 -7.03
CA SER A 393 7.31 -0.73 -6.19
C SER A 393 8.04 -1.33 -4.99
N ALA A 394 7.47 -2.36 -4.37
CA ALA A 394 8.06 -3.03 -3.20
C ALA A 394 9.19 -4.02 -3.57
N LEU A 395 9.14 -4.68 -4.74
CA LEU A 395 10.14 -5.66 -5.20
C LEU A 395 11.35 -5.05 -5.92
N SER A 396 11.17 -3.93 -6.64
CA SER A 396 12.27 -3.24 -7.34
C SER A 396 13.43 -2.89 -6.39
N ALA A 397 13.18 -2.94 -5.07
CA ALA A 397 14.12 -2.73 -3.97
C ALA A 397 15.17 -3.84 -3.71
N ALA A 398 15.23 -4.94 -4.48
CA ALA A 398 16.15 -6.05 -4.21
C ALA A 398 17.59 -5.90 -4.77
N ALA A 399 17.92 -4.77 -5.41
CA ALA A 399 19.32 -4.45 -5.66
C ALA A 399 19.89 -3.77 -4.40
N PRO A 400 20.96 -4.28 -3.77
CA PRO A 400 21.67 -3.53 -2.74
C PRO A 400 22.05 -2.16 -3.33
N PRO A 401 22.09 -1.09 -2.52
CA PRO A 401 22.74 0.13 -2.97
C PRO A 401 24.16 -0.27 -3.36
N THR A 402 24.52 -0.14 -4.63
CA THR A 402 25.92 0.02 -4.98
C THR A 402 26.43 1.12 -4.08
N ALA A 403 27.49 0.84 -3.32
CA ALA A 403 28.15 1.85 -2.51
C ALA A 403 28.29 3.10 -3.38
N LEU A 404 27.76 4.23 -2.91
CA LEU A 404 28.07 5.51 -3.51
C LEU A 404 29.60 5.61 -3.50
N ASP A 405 30.18 5.68 -4.68
CA ASP A 405 31.61 5.88 -4.86
C ASP A 405 31.98 7.18 -4.14
N PRO A 406 32.83 7.15 -3.10
CA PRO A 406 33.27 8.36 -2.44
C PRO A 406 34.40 8.97 -3.29
N GLY A 407 34.06 9.51 -4.46
CA GLY A 407 35.06 10.16 -5.30
C GLY A 407 34.64 10.41 -6.74
N SER A 408 33.89 11.50 -6.97
CA SER A 408 34.00 12.30 -8.20
C SER A 408 33.38 13.68 -8.00
#